data_AF-A0AAU7UBQ9-F1
#
_entry.id   AF-A0AAU7UBQ9-F1
#
_cell.length_a   1.000
_cell.length_b   1.000
_cell.length_c   1.000
_cell.angle_alpha   90.00
_cell.angle_beta   90.00
_cell.angle_gamma   90.00
#
_symmetry.space_group_name_H-M   'P 1'
#
loop_
_entity.id
_entity.type
_entity.pdbx_description
1 polymer ?
#
loop_
_entity_poly.entity_id
_entity_poly.type
_entity_poly.pdbx_seq_one_letter_code
_entity_poly.pdbx_strand_id
1 'polypeptide(L)'
;MTTIDQRNDIWETELNGLNLALWERMNALGVQAAWEHTVTGSDPEMTEQVGTMRRAMARSEFYEFVVKYQGEVLETQSRHDEDFRNVEINLLISAARTLEERGLTIFPR
;
A
#
# COMPACT_ATOMS: atom_id res chain seq x y z
N MET A 1 9.69 3.01 -16.28
CA MET A 1 9.54 2.62 -14.87
C MET A 1 8.84 3.76 -14.18
N THR A 2 7.65 3.55 -13.63
CA THR A 2 6.89 4.58 -12.91
C THR A 2 7.58 4.84 -11.57
N THR A 3 7.84 6.10 -11.24
CA THR A 3 8.39 6.51 -9.94
C THR A 3 7.32 6.44 -8.85
N ILE A 4 7.68 6.46 -7.56
CA ILE A 4 6.66 6.49 -6.50
C ILE A 4 5.85 7.77 -6.49
N ASP A 5 6.46 8.91 -6.84
CA ASP A 5 5.76 10.18 -6.88
C ASP A 5 4.68 10.11 -7.97
N GLN A 6 5.07 9.64 -9.16
CA GLN A 6 4.12 9.36 -10.23
C GLN A 6 3.07 8.32 -9.82
N ARG A 7 3.43 7.32 -9.00
CA ARG A 7 2.46 6.31 -8.54
C ARG A 7 1.46 6.93 -7.56
N ASN A 8 1.93 7.72 -6.60
CA ASN A 8 1.12 8.47 -5.65
C ASN A 8 0.17 9.44 -6.35
N ASP A 9 0.57 10.01 -7.48
CA ASP A 9 -0.27 10.90 -8.27
C ASP A 9 -1.41 10.19 -9.03
N ILE A 10 -1.24 8.90 -9.38
CA ILE A 10 -2.15 8.22 -10.31
C ILE A 10 -2.99 7.11 -9.67
N TRP A 11 -2.53 6.47 -8.60
CA TRP A 11 -3.15 5.23 -8.12
C TRP A 11 -4.63 5.39 -7.76
N GLU A 12 -5.00 6.50 -7.11
CA GLU A 12 -6.40 6.81 -6.79
C GLU A 12 -7.27 6.93 -8.05
N THR A 13 -6.74 7.56 -9.10
CA THR A 13 -7.45 7.78 -10.37
C THR A 13 -7.65 6.48 -11.16
N GLU A 14 -6.84 5.47 -10.89
CA GLU A 14 -6.95 4.15 -11.52
C GLU A 14 -7.98 3.25 -10.83
N LEU A 15 -8.41 3.61 -9.61
CA LEU A 15 -9.51 2.93 -8.93
C LEU A 15 -10.81 3.11 -9.72
N ASN A 16 -11.60 2.04 -9.76
CA ASN A 16 -12.90 2.07 -10.42
C ASN A 16 -13.89 1.14 -9.73
N GLY A 17 -15.16 1.33 -10.07
CA GLY A 17 -16.26 0.51 -9.57
C GLY A 17 -16.27 0.41 -8.05
N LEU A 18 -16.25 -0.83 -7.55
CA LEU A 18 -16.30 -1.12 -6.12
C LEU A 18 -15.05 -0.64 -5.36
N ASN A 19 -13.88 -0.64 -5.99
CA ASN A 19 -12.63 -0.23 -5.33
C ASN A 19 -12.60 1.28 -5.11
N LEU A 20 -13.11 2.07 -6.06
CA LEU A 20 -13.26 3.51 -5.88
C LEU A 20 -14.25 3.81 -4.76
N ALA A 21 -15.42 3.18 -4.77
CA ALA A 21 -16.43 3.38 -3.73
C ALA A 21 -15.94 2.95 -2.34
N LEU A 22 -15.10 1.92 -2.26
CA LEU A 22 -14.44 1.49 -1.03
C LEU A 22 -13.47 2.56 -0.53
N TRP A 23 -12.58 3.04 -1.40
CA TRP A 23 -11.61 4.08 -1.08
C TRP A 23 -12.29 5.38 -0.63
N GLU A 24 -13.31 5.85 -1.33
CA GLU A 24 -14.04 7.07 -0.97
C GLU A 24 -14.63 7.00 0.44
N ARG A 25 -15.15 5.83 0.86
CA ARG A 25 -15.67 5.62 2.21
C ARG A 25 -14.57 5.64 3.27
N MET A 26 -13.46 4.97 3.00
CA MET A 26 -12.30 4.96 3.89
C MET A 26 -11.71 6.38 4.03
N ASN A 27 -11.52 7.08 2.92
CA ASN A 27 -11.00 8.45 2.88
C ASN A 27 -11.93 9.42 3.62
N ALA A 28 -13.25 9.28 3.47
CA ALA A 28 -14.23 10.07 4.23
C ALA A 28 -14.13 9.89 5.75
N LEU A 29 -13.58 8.77 6.23
CA LEU A 29 -13.30 8.50 7.64
C LEU A 29 -11.92 9.01 8.09
N GLY A 30 -11.14 9.60 7.19
CA GLY A 30 -9.78 10.08 7.46
C GLY A 30 -8.70 9.00 7.34
N VAL A 31 -8.99 7.92 6.61
CA VAL A 31 -7.95 6.98 6.19
C VAL A 31 -7.07 7.62 5.13
N GLN A 32 -5.77 7.40 5.22
CA GLN A 32 -4.77 7.85 4.26
C GLN A 32 -4.06 6.65 3.67
N ALA A 33 -3.69 6.71 2.39
CA ALA A 33 -2.91 5.66 1.75
C ALA A 33 -1.88 6.27 0.79
N ALA A 34 -0.68 5.71 0.76
CA ALA A 34 0.40 6.17 -0.10
C ALA A 34 1.47 5.10 -0.30
N TRP A 35 2.18 5.18 -1.41
CA TRP A 35 3.47 4.52 -1.58
C TRP A 35 4.54 5.30 -0.82
N GLU A 36 5.20 4.62 0.11
CA GLU A 36 6.28 5.15 0.94
C GLU A 36 7.57 4.34 0.71
N HIS A 37 8.72 4.98 0.93
CA HIS A 37 9.99 4.26 0.94
C HIS A 37 10.10 3.38 2.19
N THR A 38 10.43 2.10 2.01
CA THR A 38 10.56 1.10 3.09
C THR A 38 11.61 1.45 4.16
N VAL A 39 12.51 2.41 3.87
CA VAL A 39 13.75 2.56 4.65
C VAL A 39 13.89 3.96 5.24
N THR A 40 13.41 4.14 6.48
CA THR A 40 13.80 5.26 7.35
C THR A 40 15.14 5.05 8.08
N GLY A 41 15.83 3.91 7.86
CA GLY A 41 17.12 3.58 8.45
C GLY A 41 18.29 3.54 7.45
N SER A 42 19.51 3.79 7.92
CA SER A 42 20.73 3.81 7.11
C SER A 42 21.31 2.40 6.84
N ASP A 43 20.53 1.45 6.32
CA ASP A 43 21.06 0.13 5.94
C ASP A 43 21.32 0.06 4.42
N PRO A 44 22.58 -0.12 3.97
CA PRO A 44 22.97 0.12 2.59
C PRO A 44 22.67 -1.03 1.62
N GLU A 45 22.40 -2.26 2.07
CA GLU A 45 22.21 -3.41 1.17
C GLU A 45 21.08 -4.32 1.65
N MET A 46 19.86 -4.08 1.17
CA MET A 46 18.79 -5.07 1.30
C MET A 46 18.99 -6.14 0.21
N THR A 47 19.34 -7.34 0.63
CA THR A 47 19.43 -8.52 -0.25
C THR A 47 18.10 -9.25 -0.18
N GLU A 48 17.42 -9.33 -1.32
CA GLU A 48 16.27 -10.23 -1.44
C GLU A 48 16.79 -11.63 -1.78
N GLN A 49 16.38 -12.61 -0.99
CA GLN A 49 16.66 -14.02 -1.24
C GLN A 49 15.43 -14.69 -1.85
N VAL A 50 15.48 -14.95 -3.16
CA VAL A 50 14.47 -15.74 -3.87
C VAL A 50 15.02 -17.15 -4.06
N GLY A 51 14.61 -18.07 -3.18
CA GLY A 51 15.13 -19.45 -3.16
C GLY A 51 16.62 -19.51 -2.77
N THR A 52 17.49 -19.98 -3.66
CA THR A 52 18.95 -20.01 -3.47
C THR A 52 19.68 -18.82 -4.08
N MET A 53 18.98 -17.95 -4.83
CA MET A 53 19.57 -16.76 -5.45
C MET A 53 19.41 -15.55 -4.53
N ARG A 54 20.52 -14.84 -4.29
CA ARG A 54 20.51 -13.53 -3.64
C ARG A 54 20.63 -12.47 -4.72
N ARG A 55 19.63 -11.59 -4.83
CA ARG A 55 19.68 -10.42 -5.70
C ARG A 55 19.97 -9.20 -4.86
N ALA A 56 21.04 -8.48 -5.20
CA ALA A 56 21.22 -7.12 -4.72
C ALA A 56 20.26 -6.23 -5.53
N MET A 57 19.20 -5.77 -4.88
CA MET A 57 18.29 -4.79 -5.46
C MET A 57 18.69 -3.41 -4.99
N ALA A 58 18.57 -2.41 -5.86
CA ALA A 58 18.86 -1.04 -5.47
C ALA A 58 17.84 -0.61 -4.42
N ARG A 59 18.26 0.17 -3.42
CA ARG A 59 17.37 0.70 -2.36
C ARG A 59 16.16 1.46 -2.93
N SER A 60 16.32 2.03 -4.13
CA SER A 60 15.27 2.66 -4.94
C SER A 60 14.28 1.68 -5.58
N GLU A 61 14.32 0.40 -5.24
CA GLU A 61 13.36 -0.62 -5.70
C GLU A 61 12.46 -1.10 -4.55
N PHE A 62 12.76 -0.72 -3.30
CA PHE A 62 11.95 -1.08 -2.12
C PHE A 62 10.97 0.04 -1.78
N TYR A 63 9.71 -0.21 -2.10
CA TYR A 63 8.58 0.65 -1.81
C TYR A 63 7.48 -0.18 -1.15
N GLU A 64 6.76 0.45 -0.23
CA GLU A 64 5.60 -0.16 0.42
C GLU A 64 4.39 0.70 0.16
N PHE A 65 3.26 0.07 -0.09
CA PHE A 65 1.99 0.76 0.00
C PHE A 65 1.53 0.70 1.45
N VAL A 66 1.26 1.85 2.05
CA VAL A 66 0.93 1.99 3.47
C VAL A 66 -0.46 2.58 3.60
N VAL A 67 -1.32 1.95 4.38
CA VAL A 67 -2.65 2.47 4.72
C VAL A 67 -2.68 2.85 6.20
N LYS A 68 -3.05 4.10 6.50
CA LYS A 68 -3.02 4.69 7.84
C LYS A 68 -4.40 5.19 8.25
N TYR A 69 -4.74 5.06 9.52
CA TYR A 69 -5.94 5.65 10.12
C TYR A 69 -5.56 6.35 11.42
N GLN A 70 -5.89 7.65 11.52
CA GLN A 70 -5.52 8.49 12.68
C GLN A 70 -4.01 8.47 12.99
N GLY A 71 -3.16 8.32 11.97
CA GLY A 71 -1.71 8.24 12.11
C GLY A 71 -1.16 6.85 12.48
N GLU A 72 -2.02 5.87 12.76
CA GLU A 72 -1.64 4.48 12.97
C GLU A 72 -1.59 3.74 11.63
N VAL A 73 -0.54 2.94 11.39
CA VAL A 73 -0.48 2.03 10.23
C VAL A 73 -1.46 0.88 10.46
N LEU A 74 -2.45 0.76 9.58
CA LEU A 74 -3.38 -0.36 9.56
C LEU A 74 -2.78 -1.55 8.82
N GLU A 75 -2.25 -1.29 7.64
CA GLU A 75 -1.73 -2.30 6.72
C GLU A 75 -0.53 -1.72 5.95
N THR A 76 0.46 -2.57 5.69
CA THR A 76 1.58 -2.26 4.80
C THR A 76 1.98 -3.51 4.02
N GLN A 77 2.38 -3.34 2.77
CA GLN A 77 2.94 -4.41 1.97
C GLN A 77 4.00 -3.87 1.04
N SER A 78 5.18 -4.48 1.14
CA SER A 78 6.32 -4.20 0.27
C SER A 78 6.08 -4.83 -1.10
N ARG A 79 6.48 -4.11 -2.16
CA ARG A 79 6.42 -4.63 -3.51
C ARG A 79 7.58 -5.58 -3.79
N HIS A 80 7.28 -6.86 -3.98
CA HIS A 80 8.22 -7.87 -4.50
C HIS A 80 7.61 -8.49 -5.77
N ASP A 81 8.04 -8.03 -6.95
CA ASP A 81 7.56 -8.47 -8.28
C ASP A 81 6.03 -8.40 -8.55
N GLU A 82 5.23 -7.89 -7.62
CA GLU A 82 3.78 -7.72 -7.78
C GLU A 82 3.42 -6.43 -8.55
N ASP A 83 2.27 -6.47 -9.22
CA ASP A 83 1.64 -5.31 -9.86
C ASP A 83 1.18 -4.31 -8.80
N PHE A 84 1.54 -3.03 -8.96
CA PHE A 84 1.17 -1.95 -8.03
C PHE A 84 -0.32 -1.95 -7.69
N ARG A 85 -1.16 -2.15 -8.70
CA ARG A 85 -2.61 -2.10 -8.57
C ARG A 85 -3.15 -3.23 -7.70
N ASN A 86 -2.55 -4.42 -7.80
CA ASN A 86 -2.95 -5.56 -6.98
C ASN A 86 -2.62 -5.30 -5.52
N VAL A 87 -1.43 -4.77 -5.24
CA VAL A 87 -1.01 -4.40 -3.87
C VAL A 87 -1.97 -3.38 -3.29
N GLU A 88 -2.26 -2.29 -4.01
CA GLU A 88 -3.16 -1.23 -3.55
C GLU A 88 -4.55 -1.74 -3.22
N ILE A 89 -5.18 -2.49 -4.15
CA ILE A 89 -6.54 -3.00 -3.96
C ILE A 89 -6.58 -3.97 -2.79
N ASN A 90 -5.62 -4.90 -2.70
CA ASN A 90 -5.59 -5.88 -1.63
C ASN A 90 -5.43 -5.20 -0.26
N LEU A 91 -4.58 -4.18 -0.18
CA LEU A 91 -4.37 -3.45 1.07
C LEU A 91 -5.55 -2.60 1.47
N LEU A 92 -6.22 -1.94 0.52
CA LEU A 92 -7.45 -1.22 0.81
C LEU A 92 -8.53 -2.17 1.35
N ILE A 93 -8.67 -3.37 0.77
CA ILE A 93 -9.63 -4.37 1.24
C ILE A 93 -9.25 -4.88 2.63
N SER A 94 -7.97 -5.16 2.89
CA SER A 94 -7.51 -5.59 4.22
C SER A 94 -7.75 -4.51 5.26
N ALA A 95 -7.33 -3.27 4.98
CA ALA A 95 -7.52 -2.13 5.87
C ALA A 95 -9.01 -1.86 6.14
N ALA A 96 -9.88 -2.02 5.14
CA ALA A 96 -11.32 -1.91 5.31
C ALA A 96 -11.88 -2.95 6.28
N ARG A 97 -11.40 -4.20 6.22
CA ARG A 97 -11.77 -5.26 7.18
C ARG A 97 -11.27 -4.93 8.59
N THR A 98 -10.02 -4.49 8.71
CA THR A 98 -9.44 -4.06 9.99
C THR A 98 -10.24 -2.92 10.62
N LEU A 99 -10.78 -1.99 9.81
CA LEU A 99 -11.66 -0.92 10.29
C LEU A 99 -13.04 -1.43 10.73
N GLU A 100 -13.64 -2.37 10.01
CA GLU A 100 -14.90 -3.03 10.40
C GLU A 100 -14.75 -3.79 11.72
N GLU A 101 -13.65 -4.51 11.91
CA GLU A 101 -13.32 -5.19 13.16
C GLU A 101 -13.17 -4.21 14.33
N ARG A 102 -12.74 -2.98 14.05
CA ARG A 102 -12.70 -1.85 15.00
C ARG A 102 -14.05 -1.15 15.17
N GLY A 103 -15.11 -1.62 14.51
CA GLY A 103 -16.48 -1.12 14.63
C GLY A 103 -16.87 0.00 13.66
N LEU A 104 -16.05 0.30 12.66
CA LEU A 104 -16.32 1.31 11.63
C LEU A 104 -16.98 0.65 10.41
N THR A 105 -18.16 1.13 10.01
CA THR A 105 -18.85 0.58 8.84
C THR A 105 -18.26 1.13 7.54
N ILE A 106 -17.57 0.25 6.80
CA ILE A 106 -16.95 0.51 5.50
C ILE A 106 -17.76 -0.15 4.38
N PHE A 107 -18.07 -1.44 4.50
CA PHE A 107 -18.77 -2.16 3.44
C PHE A 107 -20.29 -1.88 3.50
N PRO A 108 -20.94 -1.68 2.34
CA PRO A 108 -22.40 -1.58 2.30
C PRO A 108 -23.02 -2.89 2.80
N ARG A 109 -24.03 -2.77 3.66
CA ARG A 109 -24.85 -3.89 4.16
C ARG A 109 -25.98 -4.22 3.22
#